data_AF-A0A6C0D3C5-F1
#
_entry.id   AF-A0A6C0D3C5-F1
#
_cell.length_a   1.000
_cell.length_b   1.000
_cell.length_c   1.000
_cell.angle_alpha   90.00
_cell.angle_beta   90.00
_cell.angle_gamma   90.00
#
_symmetry.space_group_name_H-M   'P 1'
#
loop_
_entity.id
_entity.type
_entity.pdbx_description
1 polymer ?
#
loop_
_entity_poly.entity_id
_entity_poly.type
_entity_poly.pdbx_seq_one_letter_code
_entity_poly.pdbx_strand_id
1 'polypeptide(L)'
;MGTGKRKTQKNTLKHKIYTDADYQSNDGMLTTVWGPGMWHYLHTMSFNYPVKPTCQDKTRYSDFIYSLRYVLPCGKCRKNLCKNLKRLPLKISNMESRATFSKYVYDLHELINTMLGKKSGLSYEEVRERYEHFRARCAKTKKNATKKKLEKGCTVPLYGEKAKCILKIVPQDTKCDTLEIDDKCVKKPLYDVGNVKA
;
A
#
# COMPACT_ATOMS: atom_id res chain seq x y z
N MET A 1 66.75 10.98 -21.44
CA MET A 1 65.29 10.78 -21.64
C MET A 1 64.99 9.32 -21.34
N GLY A 2 64.09 8.89 -20.46
CA GLY A 2 63.15 9.58 -19.59
C GLY A 2 62.78 8.64 -18.43
N THR A 3 62.55 9.21 -17.25
CA THR A 3 62.18 8.49 -16.02
C THR A 3 60.67 8.25 -16.01
N GLY A 4 60.27 7.00 -16.19
CA GLY A 4 58.85 6.59 -16.13
C GLY A 4 58.34 6.56 -14.68
N LYS A 5 57.65 7.62 -14.24
CA LYS A 5 56.90 7.63 -12.98
C LYS A 5 55.76 6.62 -13.04
N ARG A 6 55.85 5.52 -12.28
CA ARG A 6 54.71 4.64 -11.98
C ARG A 6 53.67 5.45 -11.21
N LYS A 7 52.55 5.76 -11.86
CA LYS A 7 51.35 6.30 -11.20
C LYS A 7 50.75 5.19 -10.34
N THR A 8 50.93 5.29 -9.03
CA THR A 8 50.18 4.50 -8.04
C THR A 8 48.70 4.84 -8.18
N GLN A 9 47.91 3.89 -8.68
CA GLN A 9 46.45 3.98 -8.62
C GLN A 9 46.06 3.99 -7.14
N LYS A 10 45.65 5.15 -6.64
CA LYS A 10 45.00 5.27 -5.33
C LYS A 10 43.67 4.53 -5.43
N ASN A 11 43.65 3.30 -4.93
CA ASN A 11 42.45 2.51 -4.73
C ASN A 11 41.61 3.22 -3.65
N THR A 12 40.69 4.09 -4.06
CA THR A 12 39.71 4.69 -3.17
C THR A 12 38.72 3.61 -2.77
N LEU A 13 39.03 2.89 -1.68
CA LEU A 13 38.07 2.07 -0.96
C LEU A 13 36.85 2.94 -0.66
N LYS A 14 35.72 2.68 -1.32
CA LYS A 14 34.44 3.32 -0.98
C LYS A 14 34.20 3.04 0.50
N HIS A 15 34.19 4.08 1.33
CA HIS A 15 33.83 3.95 2.74
C HIS A 15 32.47 3.27 2.85
N LYS A 16 32.43 2.08 3.46
CA LYS A 16 31.17 1.40 3.77
C LYS A 16 30.45 2.22 4.84
N ILE A 17 29.21 2.61 4.54
CA ILE A 17 28.35 3.36 5.47
C ILE A 17 27.91 2.48 6.64
N TYR A 18 27.75 1.17 6.38
CA TYR A 18 27.29 0.18 7.36
C TYR A 18 28.37 -0.88 7.62
N THR A 19 28.42 -1.35 8.86
CA THR A 19 29.28 -2.45 9.31
C THR A 19 28.62 -3.81 9.07
N ASP A 20 29.39 -4.90 9.10
CA ASP A 20 28.83 -6.24 9.00
C ASP A 20 27.90 -6.56 10.19
N ALA A 21 28.16 -5.97 11.36
CA ALA A 21 27.27 -6.07 12.52
C ALA A 21 25.91 -5.40 12.26
N ASP A 22 25.87 -4.26 11.56
CA ASP A 22 24.62 -3.59 11.18
C ASP A 22 23.77 -4.48 10.26
N TYR A 23 24.39 -5.17 9.29
CA TYR A 23 23.68 -6.09 8.38
C TYR A 23 23.17 -7.36 9.08
N GLN A 24 23.79 -7.76 10.20
CA GLN A 24 23.38 -8.92 11.00
C GLN A 24 22.49 -8.55 12.19
N SER A 25 22.11 -7.27 12.34
CA SER A 25 21.21 -6.84 13.39
C SER A 25 19.81 -7.44 13.21
N ASN A 26 19.15 -7.74 14.33
CA ASN A 26 17.74 -8.14 14.39
C ASN A 26 16.78 -6.96 14.60
N ASP A 27 17.28 -5.73 14.45
CA ASP A 27 16.48 -4.53 14.62
C ASP A 27 15.35 -4.43 13.59
N GLY A 28 14.24 -3.84 14.02
CA GLY A 28 13.10 -3.57 13.13
C GLY A 28 13.36 -2.38 12.22
N MET A 29 12.63 -2.33 11.11
CA MET A 29 12.64 -1.16 10.22
C MET A 29 11.79 -0.03 10.79
N LEU A 30 12.19 1.22 10.53
CA LEU A 30 11.45 2.42 10.94
C LEU A 30 9.98 2.34 10.52
N THR A 31 9.07 2.39 11.50
CA THR A 31 7.62 2.21 11.28
C THR A 31 7.00 3.29 10.40
N THR A 32 7.60 4.48 10.37
CA THR A 32 7.22 5.60 9.50
C THR A 32 7.53 5.35 8.02
N VAL A 33 8.49 4.48 7.71
CA VAL A 33 8.90 4.17 6.32
C VAL A 33 8.00 3.10 5.70
N TRP A 34 7.75 2.00 6.42
CA TRP A 34 7.00 0.86 5.86
C TRP A 34 5.51 0.83 6.26
N GLY A 35 5.16 1.44 7.40
CA GLY A 35 3.80 1.40 7.96
C GLY A 35 2.74 1.96 7.00
N PRO A 36 2.92 3.19 6.47
CA PRO A 36 2.05 3.74 5.44
C PRO A 36 1.84 2.83 4.23
N GLY A 37 2.93 2.25 3.69
CA GLY A 37 2.87 1.34 2.55
C GLY A 37 2.08 0.06 2.85
N MET A 38 2.27 -0.51 4.05
CA MET A 38 1.50 -1.68 4.49
C MET A 38 0.02 -1.35 4.62
N TRP A 39 -0.34 -0.23 5.25
CA TRP A 39 -1.75 0.19 5.36
C TRP A 39 -2.37 0.47 4.00
N HIS A 40 -1.63 1.11 3.09
CA HIS A 40 -2.07 1.34 1.73
C HIS A 40 -2.40 0.02 1.01
N TYR A 41 -1.53 -0.99 1.14
CA TYR A 41 -1.80 -2.31 0.61
C TYR A 41 -3.01 -2.98 1.27
N LEU A 42 -3.12 -2.95 2.61
CA LEU A 42 -4.23 -3.59 3.34
C LEU A 42 -5.59 -3.01 2.94
N HIS A 43 -5.68 -1.69 2.79
CA HIS A 43 -6.88 -1.03 2.27
C HIS A 43 -7.14 -1.42 0.81
N THR A 44 -6.12 -1.36 -0.04
CA THR A 44 -6.28 -1.76 -1.46
C THR A 44 -6.76 -3.21 -1.59
N MET A 45 -6.19 -4.13 -0.82
CA MET A 45 -6.56 -5.54 -0.78
C MET A 45 -7.99 -5.71 -0.30
N SER A 46 -8.40 -4.99 0.76
CA SER A 46 -9.75 -5.12 1.33
C SER A 46 -10.82 -4.55 0.41
N PHE A 47 -10.57 -3.42 -0.26
CA PHE A 47 -11.46 -2.87 -1.29
C PHE A 47 -11.44 -3.67 -2.60
N ASN A 48 -10.47 -4.57 -2.79
CA ASN A 48 -10.48 -5.52 -3.90
C ASN A 48 -11.06 -6.90 -3.53
N TYR A 49 -11.36 -7.16 -2.26
CA TYR A 49 -11.99 -8.40 -1.81
C TYR A 49 -13.27 -8.69 -2.61
N PRO A 50 -13.62 -9.96 -2.89
CA PRO A 50 -14.81 -10.26 -3.69
C PRO A 50 -16.10 -9.73 -3.04
N VAL A 51 -17.05 -9.28 -3.88
CA VAL A 51 -18.38 -8.89 -3.38
C VAL A 51 -19.11 -10.09 -2.77
N LYS A 52 -18.96 -11.25 -3.40
CA LYS A 52 -19.50 -12.54 -2.96
C LYS A 52 -18.33 -13.53 -2.79
N PRO A 53 -17.62 -13.50 -1.66
CA PRO A 53 -16.44 -14.33 -1.43
C PRO A 53 -16.80 -15.80 -1.21
N THR A 54 -15.98 -16.69 -1.73
CA THR A 54 -16.05 -18.12 -1.43
C THR A 54 -15.50 -18.42 -0.02
N CYS A 55 -15.76 -19.61 0.52
CA CYS A 55 -15.15 -20.03 1.78
C CYS A 55 -13.62 -19.99 1.73
N GLN A 56 -13.03 -20.34 0.57
CA GLN A 56 -11.59 -20.31 0.39
C GLN A 56 -11.03 -18.88 0.37
N ASP A 57 -11.76 -17.92 -0.22
CA ASP A 57 -11.39 -16.50 -0.16
C ASP A 57 -11.37 -16.02 1.30
N LYS A 58 -12.41 -16.36 2.07
CA LYS A 58 -12.49 -16.00 3.50
C LYS A 58 -11.26 -16.50 4.26
N THR A 59 -10.92 -17.78 4.11
CA THR A 59 -9.74 -18.38 4.75
C THR A 59 -8.44 -17.70 4.34
N ARG A 60 -8.19 -17.52 3.04
CA ARG A 60 -6.94 -16.93 2.55
C ARG A 60 -6.73 -15.50 3.08
N TYR A 61 -7.78 -14.69 3.07
CA TYR A 61 -7.70 -13.31 3.54
C TYR A 61 -7.60 -13.23 5.07
N SER A 62 -8.30 -14.09 5.81
CA SER A 62 -8.15 -14.15 7.27
C SER A 62 -6.74 -14.58 7.66
N ASP A 63 -6.20 -15.60 7.01
CA ASP A 63 -4.86 -16.13 7.27
C ASP A 63 -3.80 -15.07 6.98
N PHE A 64 -3.97 -14.29 5.91
CA PHE A 64 -3.10 -13.16 5.61
C PHE A 64 -3.08 -12.13 6.76
N ILE A 65 -4.25 -11.68 7.22
CA ILE A 65 -4.35 -10.70 8.33
C ILE A 65 -3.73 -11.27 9.61
N TYR A 66 -4.00 -12.53 9.94
CA TYR A 66 -3.44 -13.17 11.13
C TYR A 66 -1.93 -13.40 11.02
N SER A 67 -1.39 -13.60 9.83
CA SER A 67 0.03 -13.83 9.58
C SER A 67 0.88 -12.58 9.83
N LEU A 68 0.29 -11.39 9.72
CA LEU A 68 0.98 -10.12 10.04
C LEU A 68 1.57 -10.11 11.46
N ARG A 69 0.97 -10.83 12.41
CA ARG A 69 1.50 -10.99 13.78
C ARG A 69 2.91 -11.61 13.82
N TYR A 70 3.34 -12.27 12.75
CA TYR A 70 4.65 -12.93 12.68
C TYR A 70 5.65 -12.17 11.81
N VAL A 71 5.18 -11.42 10.80
CA VAL A 71 6.07 -10.91 9.73
C VAL A 71 6.24 -9.39 9.71
N LEU A 72 5.48 -8.61 10.49
CA LEU A 72 5.71 -7.15 10.54
C LEU A 72 7.16 -6.86 10.97
N PRO A 73 7.88 -5.92 10.32
CA PRO A 73 9.30 -5.65 10.57
C PRO A 73 9.50 -4.77 11.82
N CYS A 74 8.80 -5.11 12.91
CA CYS A 74 8.82 -4.44 14.20
C CYS A 74 8.28 -5.40 15.27
N GLY A 75 9.15 -5.86 16.19
CA GLY A 75 8.79 -6.85 17.21
C GLY A 75 7.67 -6.39 18.15
N LYS A 76 7.66 -5.12 18.56
CA LYS A 76 6.60 -4.54 19.39
C LYS A 76 5.27 -4.46 18.64
N CYS A 77 5.31 -4.11 17.35
CA CYS A 77 4.13 -4.04 16.49
C CYS A 77 3.47 -5.42 16.34
N ARG A 78 4.26 -6.49 16.18
CA ARG A 78 3.78 -7.88 16.18
C ARG A 78 3.03 -8.24 17.47
N LYS A 79 3.65 -7.99 18.63
CA LYS A 79 3.03 -8.23 19.95
C LYS A 79 1.76 -7.42 20.16
N ASN A 80 1.76 -6.16 19.73
CA ASN A 80 0.59 -5.29 19.82
C ASN A 80 -0.54 -5.74 18.91
N LEU A 81 -0.24 -6.17 17.67
CA LEU A 81 -1.24 -6.68 16.76
C LEU A 81 -1.95 -7.93 17.32
N CYS A 82 -1.24 -8.81 18.04
CA CYS A 82 -1.86 -9.91 18.77
C CYS A 82 -2.94 -9.43 19.77
N LYS A 83 -2.67 -8.33 20.49
CA LYS A 83 -3.63 -7.74 21.43
C LYS A 83 -4.79 -7.05 20.70
N ASN A 84 -4.48 -6.34 19.62
CA ASN A 84 -5.48 -5.65 18.80
C ASN A 84 -6.47 -6.63 18.20
N LEU A 85 -5.99 -7.76 17.66
CA LEU A 85 -6.83 -8.82 17.09
C LEU A 85 -7.60 -9.60 18.16
N LYS A 86 -7.21 -9.55 19.44
CA LYS A 86 -8.06 -10.04 20.54
C LYS A 86 -9.17 -9.05 20.89
N ARG A 87 -8.87 -7.74 20.85
CA ARG A 87 -9.85 -6.67 21.12
C ARG A 87 -10.85 -6.49 19.98
N LEU A 88 -10.39 -6.63 18.74
CA LEU A 88 -11.18 -6.56 17.51
C LEU A 88 -10.95 -7.84 16.69
N PRO A 89 -11.56 -8.97 17.11
CA PRO A 89 -11.40 -10.23 16.41
C PRO A 89 -12.02 -10.19 15.02
N LEU A 90 -11.34 -10.76 14.04
CA LEU A 90 -11.87 -10.94 12.69
C LEU A 90 -12.89 -12.08 12.70
N LYS A 91 -14.17 -11.74 12.61
CA LYS A 91 -15.28 -12.72 12.63
C LYS A 91 -15.70 -13.09 11.21
N ILE A 92 -16.42 -14.19 11.07
CA ILE A 92 -17.02 -14.60 9.78
C ILE A 92 -17.94 -13.52 9.22
N SER A 93 -18.65 -12.78 10.07
CA SER A 93 -19.51 -11.66 9.64
C SER A 93 -18.71 -10.51 9.01
N ASN A 94 -17.45 -10.31 9.42
CA ASN A 94 -16.57 -9.36 8.75
C ASN A 94 -16.16 -9.84 7.35
N MET A 95 -16.22 -11.14 7.08
CA MET A 95 -15.75 -11.74 5.83
C MET A 95 -16.87 -11.99 4.81
N GLU A 96 -18.09 -11.54 5.08
CA GLU A 96 -19.29 -11.81 4.26
C GLU A 96 -19.23 -11.17 2.87
N SER A 97 -18.64 -9.98 2.77
CA SER A 97 -18.54 -9.23 1.52
C SER A 97 -17.32 -8.32 1.53
N ARG A 98 -17.03 -7.71 0.38
CA ARG A 98 -16.10 -6.57 0.27
C ARG A 98 -16.36 -5.54 1.36
N ALA A 99 -17.61 -5.07 1.49
CA ALA A 99 -17.95 -3.97 2.38
C ALA A 99 -17.68 -4.30 3.86
N THR A 100 -18.04 -5.51 4.30
CA THR A 100 -17.80 -5.92 5.69
C THR A 100 -16.32 -6.08 5.99
N PHE A 101 -15.53 -6.57 5.02
CA PHE A 101 -14.11 -6.82 5.22
C PHE A 101 -13.29 -5.53 5.14
N SER A 102 -13.57 -4.65 4.17
CA SER A 102 -12.95 -3.34 4.10
C SER A 102 -13.28 -2.49 5.33
N LYS A 103 -14.51 -2.58 5.85
CA LYS A 103 -14.88 -1.92 7.10
C LYS A 103 -14.07 -2.44 8.28
N TYR A 104 -13.86 -3.76 8.39
CA TYR A 104 -13.01 -4.33 9.42
C TYR A 104 -11.56 -3.81 9.36
N VAL A 105 -10.97 -3.77 8.16
CA VAL A 105 -9.60 -3.26 7.98
C VAL A 105 -9.49 -1.78 8.36
N TYR A 106 -10.50 -0.98 8.01
CA TYR A 106 -10.65 0.41 8.48
C TYR A 106 -10.73 0.49 10.01
N ASP A 107 -11.59 -0.30 10.64
CA ASP A 107 -11.76 -0.28 12.10
C ASP A 107 -10.49 -0.71 12.83
N LEU A 108 -9.76 -1.69 12.29
CA LEU A 108 -8.46 -2.10 12.83
C LEU A 108 -7.42 -0.98 12.71
N HIS A 109 -7.43 -0.23 11.61
CA HIS A 109 -6.53 0.91 11.42
C HIS A 109 -6.83 2.03 12.42
N GLU A 110 -8.10 2.40 12.59
CA GLU A 110 -8.53 3.44 13.53
C GLU A 110 -8.31 3.02 14.99
N LEU A 111 -8.47 1.73 15.30
CA LEU A 111 -8.12 1.17 16.60
C LEU A 111 -6.64 1.42 16.95
N ILE A 112 -5.75 1.19 15.97
CA ILE A 112 -4.31 1.38 16.13
C ILE A 112 -3.96 2.87 16.18
N ASN A 113 -4.58 3.70 15.36
CA ASN A 113 -4.42 5.15 15.40
C ASN A 113 -4.77 5.70 16.79
N THR A 114 -5.92 5.29 17.34
CA THR A 114 -6.34 5.67 18.70
C THR A 114 -5.31 5.29 19.75
N MET A 115 -4.76 4.07 19.69
CA MET A 115 -3.72 3.61 20.64
C MET A 115 -2.40 4.37 20.53
N LEU A 116 -2.10 4.94 19.36
CA LEU A 116 -0.91 5.75 19.11
C LEU A 116 -1.16 7.24 19.32
N GLY A 117 -2.36 7.64 19.80
CA GLY A 117 -2.73 9.05 19.95
C GLY A 117 -2.89 9.79 18.61
N LYS A 118 -3.11 9.06 17.51
CA LYS A 118 -3.31 9.59 16.17
C LYS A 118 -4.80 9.65 15.83
N LYS A 119 -5.16 10.58 14.94
CA LYS A 119 -6.50 10.67 14.35
C LYS A 119 -6.36 10.74 12.84
N SER A 120 -7.10 9.91 12.11
CA SER A 120 -7.14 9.99 10.65
C SER A 120 -7.94 11.20 10.17
N GLY A 121 -9.04 11.50 10.88
CA GLY A 121 -10.01 12.52 10.49
C GLY A 121 -10.92 12.08 9.32
N LEU A 122 -10.92 10.80 8.95
CA LEU A 122 -11.66 10.29 7.79
C LEU A 122 -12.68 9.25 8.21
N SER A 123 -13.88 9.36 7.66
CA SER A 123 -14.92 8.33 7.71
C SER A 123 -14.56 7.12 6.85
N TYR A 124 -15.25 6.00 7.09
CA TYR A 124 -15.12 4.81 6.24
C TYR A 124 -15.51 5.11 4.79
N GLU A 125 -16.55 5.92 4.58
CA GLU A 125 -17.06 6.32 3.28
C GLU A 125 -16.00 7.11 2.50
N GLU A 126 -15.34 8.08 3.13
CA GLU A 126 -14.26 8.84 2.51
C GLU A 126 -13.07 7.94 2.13
N VAL A 127 -12.70 7.00 3.00
CA VAL A 127 -11.64 6.03 2.70
C VAL A 127 -12.07 5.13 1.54
N ARG A 128 -13.32 4.65 1.51
CA ARG A 128 -13.84 3.86 0.40
C ARG A 128 -13.73 4.62 -0.92
N GLU A 129 -14.25 5.85 -1.00
CA GLU A 129 -14.22 6.63 -2.23
C GLU A 129 -12.78 6.88 -2.71
N ARG A 130 -11.85 7.23 -1.80
CA ARG A 130 -10.42 7.40 -2.11
C ARG A 130 -9.83 6.20 -2.86
N TYR A 131 -10.10 4.98 -2.38
CA TYR A 131 -9.56 3.76 -3.02
C TYR A 131 -10.36 3.32 -4.26
N GLU A 132 -11.65 3.62 -4.34
CA GLU A 132 -12.48 3.33 -5.53
C GLU A 132 -12.03 4.12 -6.76
N HIS A 133 -11.44 5.31 -6.57
CA HIS A 133 -10.80 6.05 -7.66
C HIS A 133 -9.71 5.25 -8.37
N PHE A 134 -9.06 4.29 -7.71
CA PHE A 134 -8.01 3.46 -8.31
C PHE A 134 -8.51 2.16 -8.97
N ARG A 135 -9.83 1.88 -8.94
CA ARG A 135 -10.36 0.65 -9.52
C ARG A 135 -10.11 0.58 -11.04
N ALA A 136 -9.45 -0.49 -11.46
CA ALA A 136 -9.22 -0.84 -12.86
C ALA A 136 -10.46 -1.53 -13.49
N ARG A 137 -10.63 -1.40 -14.81
CA ARG A 137 -11.54 -2.25 -15.60
C ARG A 137 -10.76 -3.19 -16.51
N CYS A 138 -11.26 -4.41 -16.66
CA CYS A 138 -10.89 -5.25 -17.78
C CYS A 138 -11.57 -4.71 -19.04
N ALA A 139 -10.86 -3.97 -19.89
CA ALA A 139 -11.36 -3.63 -21.22
C ALA A 139 -11.55 -4.94 -22.00
N LYS A 140 -12.80 -5.29 -22.35
CA LYS A 140 -13.11 -6.33 -23.34
C LYS A 140 -12.68 -5.80 -24.72
N THR A 141 -11.39 -5.75 -24.98
CA THR A 141 -10.88 -5.39 -26.31
C THR A 141 -11.27 -6.50 -27.27
N LYS A 142 -12.04 -6.17 -28.32
CA LYS A 142 -12.19 -7.02 -29.50
C LYS A 142 -10.77 -7.26 -30.03
N LYS A 143 -10.32 -8.52 -29.98
CA LYS A 143 -8.97 -8.93 -30.38
C LYS A 143 -8.82 -8.66 -31.86
N ASN A 144 -7.90 -7.76 -32.23
CA ASN A 144 -7.16 -7.79 -33.50
C ASN A 144 -5.87 -6.99 -33.29
N ALA A 145 -4.82 -7.68 -32.84
CA ALA A 145 -3.42 -7.31 -33.08
C ALA A 145 -2.50 -8.37 -32.48
N THR A 146 -1.64 -8.91 -33.34
CA THR A 146 -0.40 -9.63 -33.04
C THR A 146 0.41 -8.87 -31.99
N LYS A 147 0.60 -9.43 -30.79
CA LYS A 147 1.46 -8.84 -29.75
C LYS A 147 2.34 -9.89 -29.08
N LYS A 148 3.62 -9.54 -28.90
CA LYS A 148 4.61 -10.23 -28.04
C LYS A 148 3.95 -10.69 -26.74
N LYS A 149 4.28 -11.91 -26.29
CA LYS A 149 3.90 -12.46 -24.97
C LYS A 149 4.43 -11.55 -23.86
N LEU A 150 3.65 -10.56 -23.47
CA LEU A 150 3.82 -9.75 -22.27
C LEU A 150 2.64 -10.05 -21.35
N GLU A 151 2.92 -10.19 -20.05
CA GLU A 151 1.89 -10.42 -19.03
C GLU A 151 0.84 -9.29 -19.05
N LYS A 152 -0.44 -9.66 -18.95
CA LYS A 152 -1.55 -8.70 -19.00
C LYS A 152 -1.85 -8.20 -17.59
N GLY A 153 -1.40 -6.99 -17.26
CA GLY A 153 -1.76 -6.30 -16.01
C GLY A 153 -3.07 -5.50 -16.11
N CYS A 154 -3.75 -5.31 -14.97
CA CYS A 154 -4.97 -4.48 -14.84
C CYS A 154 -4.64 -2.98 -14.83
N THR A 155 -4.23 -2.41 -15.96
CA THR A 155 -3.72 -1.02 -16.06
C THR A 155 -4.70 -0.03 -16.68
N VAL A 156 -5.95 -0.46 -16.94
CA VAL A 156 -6.97 0.38 -17.59
C VAL A 156 -7.89 0.97 -16.51
N PRO A 157 -7.98 2.31 -16.37
CA PRO A 157 -8.83 2.94 -15.37
C PRO A 157 -10.32 2.79 -15.73
N LEU A 158 -11.20 3.01 -14.75
CA LEU A 158 -12.67 3.06 -14.95
C LEU A 158 -13.08 4.11 -16.00
N TYR A 159 -12.48 5.29 -15.91
CA TYR A 159 -12.50 6.45 -16.82
C TYR A 159 -11.44 7.45 -16.31
N GLY A 160 -11.05 8.45 -17.12
CA GLY A 160 -10.03 9.44 -16.76
C GLY A 160 -8.58 8.96 -16.95
N GLU A 161 -7.64 9.74 -16.42
CA GLU A 161 -6.20 9.52 -16.55
C GLU A 161 -5.72 8.25 -15.82
N LYS A 162 -4.60 7.67 -16.29
CA LYS A 162 -3.97 6.54 -15.62
C LYS A 162 -3.24 7.00 -14.36
N ALA A 163 -3.78 6.64 -13.19
CA ALA A 163 -3.11 6.85 -11.92
C ALA A 163 -1.91 5.90 -11.75
N LYS A 164 -0.85 6.40 -11.11
CA LYS A 164 0.30 5.61 -10.63
C LYS A 164 0.61 5.99 -9.18
N CYS A 165 1.03 5.02 -8.37
CA CYS A 165 1.46 5.28 -7.00
C CYS A 165 2.96 5.63 -6.98
N ILE A 166 3.34 6.65 -6.20
CA ILE A 166 4.73 7.06 -5.97
C ILE A 166 5.00 6.92 -4.47
N LEU A 167 6.07 6.19 -4.11
CA LEU A 167 6.54 6.10 -2.74
C LEU A 167 7.63 7.16 -2.52
N LYS A 168 7.37 8.09 -1.59
CA LYS A 168 8.27 9.21 -1.27
C LYS A 168 8.71 9.09 0.19
N ILE A 169 10.01 9.06 0.44
CA ILE A 169 10.58 9.12 1.80
C ILE A 169 11.09 10.54 2.04
N VAL A 170 10.61 11.16 3.11
CA VAL A 170 10.94 12.55 3.50
C VAL A 170 11.39 12.60 4.96
N PRO A 171 12.14 13.64 5.38
CA PRO A 171 12.42 13.88 6.79
C PRO A 171 11.14 13.92 7.64
N GLN A 172 11.21 13.41 8.87
CA GLN A 172 10.04 13.20 9.73
C GLN A 172 9.29 14.50 10.09
N ASP A 173 9.96 15.64 10.05
CA ASP A 173 9.42 16.98 10.30
C ASP A 173 8.77 17.62 9.07
N THR A 174 8.85 16.98 7.90
CA THR A 174 8.18 17.43 6.68
C THR A 174 6.67 17.38 6.88
N LYS A 175 6.00 18.53 6.77
CA LYS A 175 4.53 18.63 6.85
C LYS A 175 3.91 18.22 5.52
N CYS A 176 3.52 16.96 5.40
CA CYS A 176 2.77 16.43 4.27
C CYS A 176 1.81 15.31 4.70
N ASP A 177 0.81 15.04 3.87
CA ASP A 177 -0.09 13.92 4.10
C ASP A 177 0.61 12.59 3.82
N THR A 178 0.12 11.52 4.47
CA THR A 178 0.63 10.17 4.25
C THR A 178 0.25 9.62 2.88
N LEU A 179 -0.88 10.04 2.33
CA LEU A 179 -1.38 9.66 1.01
C LEU A 179 -1.86 10.92 0.30
N GLU A 180 -1.07 11.37 -0.67
CA GLU A 180 -1.40 12.48 -1.55
C GLU A 180 -1.99 11.91 -2.85
N ILE A 181 -3.17 12.40 -3.26
CA ILE A 181 -3.84 12.01 -4.50
C ILE A 181 -3.99 13.27 -5.34
N ASP A 182 -3.41 13.27 -6.54
CA ASP A 182 -3.58 14.37 -7.49
C ASP A 182 -5.06 14.49 -7.89
N ASP A 183 -5.60 15.70 -7.93
CA ASP A 183 -7.01 15.97 -8.28
C ASP A 183 -7.40 15.40 -9.65
N LYS A 184 -6.45 15.26 -10.58
CA LYS A 184 -6.67 14.62 -11.89
C LYS A 184 -6.93 13.11 -11.79
N CYS A 185 -6.50 12.49 -10.70
CA CYS A 185 -6.76 11.09 -10.40
C CYS A 185 -8.07 10.89 -9.63
N VAL A 186 -8.66 11.96 -9.09
CA VAL A 186 -9.97 11.95 -8.45
C VAL A 186 -11.03 12.00 -9.54
N LYS A 187 -11.88 10.98 -9.58
CA LYS A 187 -12.90 10.82 -10.61
C LYS A 187 -14.14 11.66 -10.28
N LYS A 188 -14.59 12.50 -11.22
CA LYS A 188 -15.79 13.34 -11.08
C LYS A 188 -17.06 12.61 -11.56
N PRO A 189 -18.24 12.90 -10.99
CA PRO A 189 -19.52 12.36 -11.45
C PRO A 189 -19.79 12.68 -12.93
N LEU A 190 -20.46 11.75 -13.64
CA LEU A 190 -20.74 11.88 -15.07
C LEU A 190 -21.62 13.09 -15.43
N TYR A 191 -22.37 13.66 -14.48
CA TYR A 191 -23.23 14.83 -14.72
C TYR A 191 -22.45 16.14 -14.87
N ASP A 192 -21.19 16.21 -14.42
CA ASP A 192 -20.35 17.41 -14.51
C ASP A 192 -19.52 17.48 -15.80
N VAL A 193 -19.52 16.43 -16.62
CA VAL A 193 -18.74 16.35 -17.86
C VAL A 193 -19.50 16.97 -19.06
N GLY A 194 -20.78 17.32 -18.87
CA GLY A 194 -21.67 17.82 -19.93
C GLY A 194 -21.68 19.33 -20.18
N ASN A 195 -20.81 20.12 -19.54
CA ASN A 195 -20.85 21.60 -19.65
C ASN A 195 -19.54 22.25 -20.08
N VAL A 196 -18.73 21.56 -20.88
CA VAL A 196 -17.68 22.21 -21.69
C VAL A 196 -18.23 22.36 -23.10
N LYS A 197 -18.61 23.60 -23.41
CA LYS A 197 -19.26 24.07 -24.63
C LYS A 197 -18.50 23.66 -25.90
N ALA A 198 -19.28 23.44 -26.97
CA ALA A 198 -18.82 23.49 -28.35
C ALA A 198 -18.22 24.86 -28.71
#